data_AF-A0A0B8Q6R9-F1
#
_entry.id   AF-A0A0B8Q6R9-F1
#
_cell.length_a   1.000
_cell.length_b   1.000
_cell.length_c   1.000
_cell.angle_alpha   90.00
_cell.angle_beta   90.00
_cell.angle_gamma   90.00
#
_symmetry.space_group_name_H-M   'P 1'
#
loop_
_entity.id
_entity.type
_entity.pdbx_description
1 polymer ?
#
loop_
_entity_poly.entity_id
_entity_poly.type
_entity_poly.pdbx_seq_one_letter_code
_entity_poly.pdbx_strand_id
1 'polypeptide(L)'
;MKNIVEHCDYGIDLHTGAIHRSNFPQIRGDLKDEETLKLAQAFGVPVLVNSVLRDGSLRQAATENGTRVLLYEAGEALRFDELSIQAGVNGVRNVLENLGVLKKRRRSKRRVEPFVANKSEWIRASGSGFVQELVKLGEHVDEKQVLAEIYSPMGNLIEKIYSTRSGSLSVSRISHWFKKVMPCSMSPISGMKRRMWRNILN
;
A
#
# COMPACT_ATOMS: atom_id res chain seq x y z
N MET A 1 22.35 15.87 5.41
CA MET A 1 22.22 14.42 5.67
C MET A 1 23.59 13.71 5.70
N LYS A 2 24.60 14.29 6.39
CA LYS A 2 26.02 13.87 6.29
C LYS A 2 26.50 12.83 7.32
N ASN A 3 25.65 12.32 8.22
CA ASN A 3 26.17 11.55 9.37
C ASN A 3 25.68 10.11 9.45
N ILE A 4 24.62 9.73 8.71
CA ILE A 4 24.00 8.41 8.84
C ILE A 4 23.73 7.81 7.46
N VAL A 5 22.95 8.51 6.64
CA VAL A 5 22.52 7.98 5.33
C VAL A 5 23.69 7.78 4.36
N GLU A 6 24.73 8.62 4.42
CA GLU A 6 25.93 8.46 3.58
C GLU A 6 26.73 7.18 3.85
N HIS A 7 26.50 6.53 4.99
CA HIS A 7 27.16 5.27 5.35
C HIS A 7 26.26 4.05 5.08
N CYS A 8 25.14 4.23 4.39
CA CYS A 8 24.14 3.18 4.16
C CYS A 8 23.96 2.89 2.66
N ASP A 9 24.00 1.62 2.28
CA ASP A 9 23.64 1.17 0.93
C ASP A 9 22.12 1.13 0.72
N TYR A 10 21.38 0.80 1.80
CA TYR A 10 19.94 0.59 1.79
C TYR A 10 19.24 1.23 2.98
N GLY A 11 17.98 1.62 2.80
CA GLY A 11 17.10 2.10 3.87
C GLY A 11 15.70 1.51 3.78
N ILE A 12 15.06 1.34 4.93
CA ILE A 12 13.62 1.03 5.02
C ILE A 12 12.99 2.07 5.93
N ASP A 13 12.09 2.87 5.38
CA ASP A 13 11.35 3.90 6.08
C ASP A 13 9.95 3.38 6.42
N LEU A 14 9.57 3.43 7.70
CA LEU A 14 8.34 2.80 8.21
C LEU A 14 7.31 3.87 8.56
N HIS A 15 6.23 3.94 7.79
CA HIS A 15 5.17 4.93 7.94
C HIS A 15 3.82 4.27 8.26
N THR A 16 3.03 4.96 9.08
CA THR A 16 1.61 4.67 9.26
C THR A 16 0.72 5.62 8.47
N GLY A 17 -0.56 5.28 8.33
CA GLY A 17 -1.56 6.28 7.96
C GLY A 17 -1.68 7.41 9.00
N ALA A 18 -2.23 8.55 8.59
CA ALA A 18 -2.56 9.65 9.51
C ALA A 18 -3.76 9.28 10.40
N ILE A 19 -4.12 10.15 11.36
CA ILE A 19 -5.33 9.97 12.17
C ILE A 19 -6.56 9.84 11.25
N HIS A 20 -7.39 8.83 11.49
CA HIS A 20 -8.54 8.46 10.68
C HIS A 20 -8.22 8.04 9.25
N ARG A 21 -6.96 7.70 8.93
CA ARG A 21 -6.55 7.18 7.63
C ARG A 21 -5.88 5.83 7.79
N SER A 22 -6.50 4.79 7.23
CA SER A 22 -5.98 3.43 7.27
C SER A 22 -5.34 3.09 5.91
N ASN A 23 -4.08 2.66 5.94
CA ASN A 23 -3.33 2.21 4.77
C ASN A 23 -3.29 0.68 4.71
N PHE A 24 -3.63 0.11 3.56
CA PHE A 24 -3.36 -1.30 3.29
C PHE A 24 -1.84 -1.50 3.12
N PRO A 25 -1.23 -2.58 3.66
CA PRO A 25 0.21 -2.77 3.62
C PRO A 25 0.79 -2.68 2.21
N GLN A 26 1.67 -1.71 2.00
CA GLN A 26 2.26 -1.44 0.70
C GLN A 26 3.71 -0.97 0.80
N ILE A 27 4.49 -1.30 -0.22
CA ILE A 27 5.85 -0.79 -0.40
C ILE A 27 5.85 0.22 -1.55
N ARG A 28 6.54 1.32 -1.34
CA ARG A 28 6.77 2.35 -2.34
C ARG A 28 8.25 2.49 -2.62
N GLY A 29 8.60 2.55 -3.89
CA GLY A 29 9.97 2.68 -4.37
C GLY A 29 10.00 3.16 -5.81
N ASP A 30 11.21 3.36 -6.34
CA ASP A 30 11.40 3.49 -7.77
C ASP A 30 11.48 2.08 -8.34
N LEU A 31 10.36 1.60 -8.88
CA LEU A 31 10.26 0.22 -9.35
C LEU A 31 10.92 0.02 -10.72
N LYS A 32 11.53 1.07 -11.30
CA LYS A 32 12.34 0.98 -12.51
C LYS A 32 13.78 0.53 -12.21
N ASP A 33 14.29 0.80 -11.01
CA ASP A 33 15.58 0.27 -10.56
C ASP A 33 15.41 -1.20 -10.17
N GLU A 34 16.14 -2.09 -10.86
CA GLU A 34 15.99 -3.54 -10.73
C GLU A 34 16.23 -4.03 -9.31
N GLU A 35 17.23 -3.46 -8.61
CA GLU A 35 17.54 -3.86 -7.24
C GLU A 35 16.45 -3.37 -6.28
N THR A 36 15.95 -2.14 -6.43
CA THR A 36 14.82 -1.63 -5.66
C THR A 36 13.58 -2.49 -5.85
N LEU A 37 13.27 -2.88 -7.10
CA LEU A 37 12.15 -3.77 -7.40
C LEU A 37 12.33 -5.15 -6.73
N LYS A 38 13.52 -5.73 -6.80
CA LYS A 38 13.85 -7.01 -6.17
C LYS A 38 13.71 -6.96 -4.65
N LEU A 39 14.17 -5.89 -4.00
CA LEU A 39 14.00 -5.70 -2.56
C LEU A 39 12.54 -5.46 -2.18
N ALA A 40 11.80 -4.69 -2.98
CA ALA A 40 10.37 -4.46 -2.77
C ALA A 40 9.56 -5.78 -2.88
N GLN A 41 9.86 -6.62 -3.88
CA GLN A 41 9.28 -7.96 -4.00
C GLN A 41 9.71 -8.88 -2.84
N ALA A 42 10.96 -8.77 -2.39
CA ALA A 42 11.46 -9.55 -1.27
C ALA A 42 10.73 -9.20 0.05
N PHE A 43 10.38 -7.94 0.25
CA PHE A 43 9.60 -7.48 1.40
C PHE A 43 8.29 -8.28 1.53
N GLY A 44 7.60 -8.56 0.41
CA GLY A 44 6.52 -9.55 0.36
C GLY A 44 5.17 -9.05 0.88
N VAL A 45 4.87 -7.78 0.64
CA VAL A 45 3.54 -7.18 0.87
C VAL A 45 2.64 -7.28 -0.37
N PRO A 46 1.31 -7.21 -0.22
CA PRO A 46 0.38 -7.40 -1.33
C PRO A 46 0.38 -6.28 -2.37
N VAL A 47 0.89 -5.08 -2.07
CA VAL A 47 0.88 -3.93 -2.99
C VAL A 47 2.27 -3.31 -3.11
N LEU A 48 2.74 -3.17 -4.35
CA LEU A 48 3.92 -2.37 -4.70
C LEU A 48 3.47 -1.14 -5.49
N VAL A 49 3.95 0.03 -5.11
CA VAL A 49 3.58 1.30 -5.75
C VAL A 49 4.82 1.92 -6.36
N ASN A 50 4.80 2.09 -7.68
CA ASN A 50 5.82 2.89 -8.32
C ASN A 50 5.62 4.35 -7.92
N SER A 51 6.63 4.93 -7.29
CA SER A 51 6.58 6.29 -6.79
C SER A 51 7.87 7.00 -7.15
N VAL A 52 7.74 8.05 -7.95
CA VAL A 52 8.86 8.93 -8.26
C VAL A 52 9.20 9.71 -6.98
N LEU A 53 10.49 10.02 -6.81
CA LEU A 53 10.99 10.82 -5.69
C LEU A 53 10.19 12.11 -5.53
N ARG A 54 9.99 12.52 -4.28
CA ARG A 54 9.44 13.85 -3.95
C ARG A 54 10.56 14.77 -3.56
N ASP A 55 10.54 15.98 -4.10
CA ASP A 55 11.50 17.02 -3.77
C ASP A 55 11.49 17.32 -2.26
N GLY A 56 12.67 17.43 -1.66
CA GLY A 56 12.90 17.65 -0.23
C GLY A 56 12.69 16.43 0.68
N SER A 57 12.40 15.23 0.14
CA SER A 57 12.20 14.04 0.97
C SER A 57 13.50 13.37 1.41
N LEU A 58 13.47 12.67 2.56
CA LEU A 58 14.57 11.80 3.01
C LEU A 58 15.01 10.84 1.89
N ARG A 59 14.04 10.29 1.16
CA ARG A 59 14.30 9.36 0.07
C ARG A 59 15.01 10.02 -1.11
N GLN A 60 14.69 11.26 -1.46
CA GLN A 60 15.44 11.99 -2.50
C GLN A 60 16.91 12.13 -2.08
N ALA A 61 17.15 12.71 -0.90
CA ALA A 61 18.50 12.96 -0.44
C ALA A 61 19.30 11.67 -0.18
N ALA A 62 18.64 10.55 0.11
CA ALA A 62 19.26 9.23 0.18
C ALA A 62 19.64 8.70 -1.20
N THR A 63 18.72 8.80 -2.17
CA THR A 63 18.97 8.36 -3.56
C THR A 63 20.06 9.18 -4.24
N GLU A 64 20.17 10.48 -3.94
CA GLU A 64 21.28 11.34 -4.41
C GLU A 64 22.65 10.87 -3.93
N ASN A 65 22.72 10.17 -2.79
CA ASN A 65 23.93 9.55 -2.25
C ASN A 65 24.08 8.07 -2.67
N GLY A 66 23.26 7.57 -3.60
CA GLY A 66 23.28 6.19 -4.05
C GLY A 66 22.56 5.18 -3.13
N THR A 67 22.02 5.63 -2.00
CA THR A 67 21.26 4.78 -1.06
C THR A 67 19.87 4.48 -1.61
N ARG A 68 19.51 3.20 -1.68
CA ARG A 68 18.17 2.76 -2.10
C ARG A 68 17.24 2.65 -0.91
N VAL A 69 16.13 3.40 -0.91
CA VAL A 69 15.18 3.42 0.21
C VAL A 69 13.82 2.88 -0.22
N LEU A 70 13.35 1.86 0.51
CA LEU A 70 11.97 1.40 0.46
C LEU A 70 11.14 2.15 1.50
N LEU A 71 9.97 2.63 1.10
CA LEU A 71 9.00 3.21 2.01
C LEU A 71 7.87 2.21 2.24
N TYR A 72 7.71 1.77 3.49
CA TYR A 72 6.59 0.95 3.93
C TYR A 72 5.48 1.84 4.46
N GLU A 73 4.25 1.66 3.96
CA GLU A 73 3.06 2.34 4.49
C GLU A 73 2.01 1.29 4.89
N ALA A 74 1.54 1.34 6.14
CA ALA A 74 0.48 0.44 6.61
C ALA A 74 -0.23 0.95 7.88
N GLY A 75 -1.44 0.49 8.15
CA GLY A 75 -2.19 0.81 9.37
C GLY A 75 -2.63 2.28 9.47
N GLU A 76 -2.95 2.71 10.69
CA GLU A 76 -3.49 4.03 11.05
C GLU A 76 -2.74 4.57 12.28
N ALA A 77 -2.61 5.90 12.41
CA ALA A 77 -2.03 6.51 13.60
C ALA A 77 -2.85 6.18 14.86
N LEU A 78 -2.17 6.09 16.01
CA LEU A 78 -2.77 5.88 17.35
C LEU A 78 -3.54 4.56 17.51
N ARG A 79 -3.33 3.58 16.62
CA ARG A 79 -3.92 2.25 16.69
C ARG A 79 -2.89 1.19 16.34
N PHE A 80 -2.94 0.06 17.04
CA PHE A 80 -2.20 -1.12 16.64
C PHE A 80 -3.02 -1.92 15.63
N ASP A 81 -2.44 -2.15 14.47
CA ASP A 81 -3.00 -3.02 13.44
C ASP A 81 -2.08 -4.24 13.31
N GLU A 82 -2.50 -5.37 13.90
CA GLU A 82 -1.67 -6.58 14.00
C GLU A 82 -1.22 -7.08 12.63
N LEU A 83 -2.09 -7.01 11.63
CA LEU A 83 -1.79 -7.42 10.26
C LEU A 83 -0.64 -6.56 9.68
N SER A 84 -0.72 -5.24 9.81
CA SER A 84 0.32 -4.31 9.38
C SER A 84 1.63 -4.52 10.13
N ILE A 85 1.57 -4.73 11.45
CA ILE A 85 2.77 -4.97 12.26
C ILE A 85 3.48 -6.25 11.80
N GLN A 86 2.73 -7.35 11.67
CA GLN A 86 3.28 -8.63 11.21
C GLN A 86 3.82 -8.54 9.78
N ALA A 87 3.14 -7.83 8.90
CA ALA A 87 3.61 -7.60 7.52
C ALA A 87 4.92 -6.81 7.50
N GLY A 88 5.02 -5.74 8.30
CA GLY A 88 6.22 -4.92 8.43
C GLY A 88 7.41 -5.70 8.99
N VAL A 89 7.21 -6.41 10.11
CA VAL A 89 8.25 -7.23 10.76
C VAL A 89 8.76 -8.32 9.81
N ASN A 90 7.86 -9.05 9.18
CA ASN A 90 8.25 -10.09 8.24
C ASN A 90 8.95 -9.52 7.01
N GLY A 91 8.48 -8.37 6.50
CA GLY A 91 9.04 -7.74 5.32
C GLY A 91 10.44 -7.18 5.51
N VAL A 92 10.68 -6.45 6.61
CA VAL A 92 12.02 -5.99 6.99
C VAL A 92 12.97 -7.19 7.08
N ARG A 93 12.55 -8.24 7.79
CA ARG A 93 13.38 -9.45 7.91
C ARG A 93 13.64 -10.12 6.56
N ASN A 94 12.65 -10.18 5.67
CA ASN A 94 12.82 -10.77 4.34
C ASN A 94 13.83 -9.98 3.48
N VAL A 95 13.84 -8.65 3.60
CA VAL A 95 14.83 -7.80 2.93
C VAL A 95 16.22 -8.08 3.48
N LEU A 96 16.39 -8.12 4.81
CA LEU A 96 17.68 -8.43 5.43
C LEU A 96 18.21 -9.82 5.07
N GLU A 97 17.33 -10.82 4.91
CA GLU A 97 17.70 -12.15 4.39
C GLU A 97 18.09 -12.13 2.91
N ASN A 98 17.50 -11.24 2.12
CA ASN A 98 17.83 -11.08 0.69
C ASN A 98 19.21 -10.44 0.53
N LEU A 99 19.48 -9.42 1.34
CA LEU A 99 20.77 -8.71 1.41
C LEU A 99 21.90 -9.54 2.06
N GLY A 100 21.59 -10.71 2.61
CA GLY A 100 22.58 -11.58 3.25
C GLY A 100 22.99 -11.16 4.67
N VAL A 101 22.38 -10.10 5.23
CA VAL A 101 22.60 -9.66 6.61
C VAL A 101 22.12 -10.70 7.62
N LEU A 102 21.02 -11.40 7.29
CA LEU A 102 20.48 -12.48 8.11
C LEU A 102 20.52 -13.82 7.38
N LYS A 103 20.70 -14.90 8.15
CA LYS A 103 20.59 -16.27 7.63
C LYS A 103 19.16 -16.55 7.15
N LYS A 104 19.05 -17.10 5.93
CA LYS A 104 17.78 -17.52 5.34
C LYS A 104 17.10 -18.61 6.18
N ARG A 105 15.84 -18.37 6.55
CA ARG A 105 14.97 -19.37 7.20
C ARG A 105 14.39 -20.34 6.17
N ARG A 106 14.13 -21.59 6.57
CA ARG A 106 13.31 -22.53 5.79
C ARG A 106 11.89 -21.98 5.72
N ARG A 107 11.37 -21.73 4.51
CA ARG A 107 10.04 -21.15 4.30
C ARG A 107 9.04 -22.27 3.97
N SER A 108 7.86 -22.25 4.57
CA SER A 108 6.77 -23.20 4.25
C SER A 108 5.64 -22.60 3.39
N LYS A 109 5.67 -21.30 3.05
CA LYS A 109 4.55 -20.62 2.38
C LYS A 109 4.86 -20.10 0.98
N ARG A 110 3.81 -20.13 0.13
CA ARG A 110 3.73 -19.48 -1.20
C ARG A 110 4.02 -17.98 -1.07
N ARG A 111 4.81 -17.44 -1.99
CA ARG A 111 5.03 -16.00 -2.11
C ARG A 111 3.71 -15.33 -2.50
N VAL A 112 3.39 -14.21 -1.85
CA VAL A 112 2.28 -13.34 -2.28
C VAL A 112 2.75 -12.69 -3.58
N GLU A 113 2.03 -12.93 -4.67
CA GLU A 113 2.24 -12.20 -5.92
C GLU A 113 1.67 -10.78 -5.73
N PRO A 114 2.51 -9.74 -5.65
CA PRO A 114 2.04 -8.42 -5.34
C PRO A 114 1.29 -7.79 -6.52
N PHE A 115 0.33 -6.93 -6.20
CA PHE A 115 -0.26 -6.01 -7.15
C PHE A 115 0.68 -4.82 -7.36
N VAL A 116 1.14 -4.62 -8.59
CA VAL A 116 2.01 -3.49 -8.94
C VAL A 116 1.18 -2.34 -9.50
N ALA A 117 1.14 -1.24 -8.74
CA ALA A 117 0.40 -0.03 -9.07
C ALA A 117 1.34 1.05 -9.63
N ASN A 118 1.04 1.56 -10.83
CA ASN A 118 1.81 2.66 -11.43
C ASN A 118 1.26 4.05 -11.09
N LYS A 119 0.00 4.14 -10.69
CA LYS A 119 -0.68 5.40 -10.36
C LYS A 119 -1.60 5.17 -9.16
N SER A 120 -2.20 6.24 -8.67
CA SER A 120 -3.19 6.15 -7.61
C SER A 120 -4.05 7.38 -7.60
N GLU A 121 -5.33 7.24 -7.29
CA GLU A 121 -6.31 8.31 -7.44
C GLU A 121 -7.15 8.44 -6.18
N TRP A 122 -7.41 9.67 -5.76
CA TRP A 122 -8.24 9.97 -4.60
C TRP A 122 -9.67 10.31 -5.02
N ILE A 123 -10.64 9.53 -4.57
CA ILE A 123 -12.06 9.74 -4.78
C ILE A 123 -12.64 10.41 -3.53
N ARG A 124 -13.35 11.52 -3.71
CA ARG A 124 -13.92 12.32 -2.63
C ARG A 124 -15.43 12.33 -2.73
N ALA A 125 -16.09 12.37 -1.57
CA ALA A 125 -17.51 12.70 -1.51
C ALA A 125 -17.71 14.17 -1.85
N SER A 126 -18.81 14.47 -2.54
CA SER A 126 -19.24 15.85 -2.82
C SER A 126 -20.03 16.44 -1.66
N GLY A 127 -20.66 15.58 -0.84
CA GLY A 127 -21.44 15.98 0.34
C GLY A 127 -20.86 15.55 1.69
N SER A 128 -21.37 16.17 2.76
CA SER A 128 -21.12 15.76 4.15
C SER A 128 -22.19 14.78 4.63
N GLY A 129 -21.82 13.82 5.48
CA GLY A 129 -22.75 12.86 6.06
C GLY A 129 -22.04 11.69 6.74
N PHE A 130 -22.84 10.70 7.15
CA PHE A 130 -22.36 9.43 7.66
C PHE A 130 -21.98 8.51 6.52
N VAL A 131 -20.80 7.91 6.61
CA VAL A 131 -20.30 7.00 5.58
C VAL A 131 -20.58 5.55 5.94
N GLN A 132 -21.08 4.82 4.95
CA GLN A 132 -21.10 3.38 4.97
C GLN A 132 -20.12 2.87 3.91
N GLU A 133 -19.03 2.24 4.35
CA GLU A 133 -18.11 1.59 3.41
C GLU A 133 -18.68 0.27 2.91
N LEU A 134 -18.66 0.07 1.59
CA LEU A 134 -19.12 -1.17 0.96
C LEU A 134 -17.97 -2.06 0.47
N VAL A 135 -16.73 -1.56 0.55
CA VAL A 135 -15.52 -2.22 0.05
C VAL A 135 -14.42 -2.10 1.11
N LYS A 136 -13.69 -3.20 1.35
CA LYS A 136 -12.60 -3.25 2.33
C LYS A 136 -11.25 -2.86 1.72
N LEU A 137 -10.31 -2.46 2.57
CA LEU A 137 -8.91 -2.28 2.18
C LEU A 137 -8.34 -3.58 1.59
N GLY A 138 -7.57 -3.45 0.50
CA GLY A 138 -7.00 -4.55 -0.27
C GLY A 138 -7.98 -5.22 -1.24
N GLU A 139 -9.26 -4.88 -1.19
CA GLU A 139 -10.26 -5.47 -2.08
C GLU A 139 -10.11 -4.94 -3.52
N HIS A 140 -10.33 -5.82 -4.50
CA HIS A 140 -10.38 -5.45 -5.91
C HIS A 140 -11.74 -4.88 -6.25
N VAL A 141 -11.75 -3.78 -7.00
CA VAL A 141 -12.95 -3.07 -7.44
C VAL A 141 -12.96 -2.92 -8.94
N ASP A 142 -14.15 -2.97 -9.54
CA ASP A 142 -14.36 -2.68 -10.95
C ASP A 142 -14.68 -1.19 -11.18
N GLU A 143 -14.45 -0.70 -12.39
CA GLU A 143 -14.92 0.63 -12.80
C GLU A 143 -16.43 0.76 -12.58
N LYS A 144 -16.88 1.91 -12.06
CA LYS A 144 -18.27 2.20 -11.67
C LYS A 144 -18.83 1.31 -10.55
N GLN A 145 -18.01 0.52 -9.86
CA GLN A 145 -18.44 -0.15 -8.63
C GLN A 145 -18.66 0.87 -7.51
N VAL A 146 -19.73 0.71 -6.72
CA VAL A 146 -19.97 1.55 -5.53
C VAL A 146 -18.97 1.17 -4.43
N LEU A 147 -18.22 2.16 -3.96
CA LEU A 147 -17.21 2.03 -2.91
C LEU A 147 -17.75 2.37 -1.52
N ALA A 148 -18.66 3.31 -1.45
CA ALA A 148 -19.29 3.79 -0.22
C ALA A 148 -20.59 4.53 -0.52
N GLU A 149 -21.41 4.65 0.51
CA GLU A 149 -22.65 5.43 0.50
C GLU A 149 -22.59 6.48 1.60
N ILE A 150 -23.13 7.67 1.33
CA ILE A 150 -23.19 8.80 2.27
C ILE A 150 -24.64 9.02 2.67
N TYR A 151 -24.89 9.07 3.97
CA TYR A 151 -26.22 9.19 4.57
C TYR A 151 -26.36 10.46 5.41
N SER A 152 -27.56 11.03 5.43
CA SER A 152 -27.92 12.10 6.36
C SER A 152 -28.06 11.55 7.79
N PRO A 153 -28.11 12.42 8.82
CA PRO A 153 -28.41 12.00 10.19
C PRO A 153 -29.76 11.29 10.34
N MET A 154 -30.69 11.52 9.42
CA MET A 154 -32.01 10.89 9.37
C MET A 154 -32.02 9.57 8.57
N GLY A 155 -30.85 9.12 8.10
CA GLY A 155 -30.71 7.86 7.36
C GLY A 155 -31.04 7.95 5.86
N ASN A 156 -31.26 9.14 5.31
CA ASN A 156 -31.52 9.31 3.88
C ASN A 156 -30.22 9.23 3.09
N LEU A 157 -30.22 8.47 1.99
CA LEU A 157 -29.07 8.41 1.09
C LEU A 157 -28.87 9.78 0.40
N ILE A 158 -27.68 10.35 0.56
CA ILE A 158 -27.25 11.61 -0.05
C ILE A 158 -26.49 11.33 -1.35
N GLU A 159 -25.52 10.42 -1.31
CA GLU A 159 -24.59 10.19 -2.42
C GLU A 159 -24.06 8.76 -2.42
N LYS A 160 -23.80 8.22 -3.62
CA LYS A 160 -23.00 7.00 -3.81
C LYS A 160 -21.64 7.37 -4.39
N ILE A 161 -20.58 6.81 -3.81
CA ILE A 161 -19.21 7.03 -4.27
C ILE A 161 -18.83 5.88 -5.19
N TYR A 162 -18.56 6.19 -6.46
CA TYR A 162 -18.21 5.19 -7.46
C TYR A 162 -16.70 5.14 -7.71
N SER A 163 -16.19 3.95 -8.02
CA SER A 163 -14.84 3.81 -8.55
C SER A 163 -14.76 4.42 -9.95
N THR A 164 -13.76 5.27 -10.18
CA THR A 164 -13.48 5.84 -11.51
C THR A 164 -12.80 4.83 -12.44
N ARG A 165 -12.31 3.70 -11.90
CA ARG A 165 -11.59 2.66 -12.65
C ARG A 165 -11.46 1.34 -11.90
N SER A 166 -11.15 0.25 -12.60
CA SER A 166 -10.80 -1.02 -11.96
C SER A 166 -9.43 -0.95 -11.26
N GLY A 167 -9.32 -1.55 -10.09
CA GLY A 167 -8.14 -1.44 -9.25
C GLY A 167 -8.25 -2.13 -7.88
N SER A 168 -7.37 -1.79 -6.95
CA SER A 168 -7.46 -2.20 -5.55
C SER A 168 -7.57 -0.99 -4.62
N LEU A 169 -8.42 -1.10 -3.58
CA LEU A 169 -8.57 -0.06 -2.57
C LEU A 169 -7.39 -0.09 -1.59
N SER A 170 -6.56 0.95 -1.60
CA SER A 170 -5.30 0.96 -0.83
C SER A 170 -5.32 1.85 0.41
N VAL A 171 -6.22 2.85 0.45
CA VAL A 171 -6.33 3.80 1.56
C VAL A 171 -7.79 4.20 1.75
N SER A 172 -8.22 4.29 3.01
CA SER A 172 -9.53 4.78 3.43
C SER A 172 -9.38 5.88 4.49
N ARG A 173 -10.33 6.85 4.53
CA ARG A 173 -10.36 7.92 5.55
C ARG A 173 -11.77 8.29 6.00
N ILE A 174 -12.05 8.20 7.31
CA ILE A 174 -13.41 8.34 7.87
C ILE A 174 -13.89 9.79 8.07
N SER A 175 -13.00 10.75 8.33
CA SER A 175 -13.44 12.06 8.85
C SER A 175 -13.82 13.12 7.81
N HIS A 176 -13.32 13.07 6.57
CA HIS A 176 -13.67 13.90 5.40
C HIS A 176 -13.14 13.11 4.19
N TRP A 177 -13.99 12.60 3.27
CA TRP A 177 -13.61 11.40 2.51
C TRP A 177 -12.64 11.60 1.36
N PHE A 178 -11.66 10.69 1.32
CA PHE A 178 -10.61 10.49 0.33
C PHE A 178 -10.39 8.96 0.23
N LYS A 179 -10.79 8.29 -0.86
CA LYS A 179 -10.47 6.86 -1.12
C LYS A 179 -9.39 6.74 -2.19
N LYS A 180 -8.31 6.01 -1.92
CA LYS A 180 -7.20 5.86 -2.88
C LYS A 180 -7.34 4.57 -3.70
N VAL A 181 -7.78 4.68 -4.95
CA VAL A 181 -7.85 3.56 -5.90
C VAL A 181 -6.53 3.45 -6.66
N MET A 182 -5.95 2.26 -6.69
CA MET A 182 -4.75 1.96 -7.45
C MET A 182 -5.08 1.13 -8.69
N PRO A 183 -4.71 1.57 -9.90
CA PRO A 183 -5.10 0.91 -11.13
C PRO A 183 -4.24 -0.28 -11.47
N CYS A 184 -4.86 -1.24 -12.15
CA CYS A 184 -4.20 -2.46 -12.60
C CYS A 184 -3.30 -2.16 -13.82
N SER A 185 -2.02 -2.53 -13.76
CA SER A 185 -1.22 -2.71 -14.98
C SER A 185 -1.58 -4.08 -15.57
N MET A 186 -2.21 -4.11 -16.75
CA MET A 186 -2.54 -5.36 -17.42
C MET A 186 -1.28 -6.14 -17.76
N SER A 187 -1.02 -7.21 -17.00
CA SER A 187 -0.40 -8.43 -17.51
C SER A 187 -1.52 -9.47 -17.62
N PRO A 188 -1.53 -10.34 -18.64
CA PRO A 188 -2.68 -11.19 -18.93
C PRO A 188 -2.86 -12.19 -17.79
N ILE A 189 -3.96 -12.07 -17.03
CA ILE A 189 -4.24 -12.94 -15.88
C ILE A 189 -5.61 -13.60 -16.07
N SER A 190 -5.56 -14.91 -16.27
CA SER A 190 -6.68 -15.86 -16.29
C SER A 190 -7.42 -15.89 -14.95
N GLY A 191 -8.71 -16.26 -14.99
CA GLY A 191 -9.73 -16.12 -13.94
C GLY A 191 -9.51 -16.84 -12.60
N MET A 192 -8.31 -17.34 -12.31
CA MET A 192 -8.00 -18.16 -11.13
C MET A 192 -7.57 -17.33 -9.90
N LYS A 193 -7.25 -16.02 -10.05
CA LYS A 193 -6.71 -15.18 -8.96
C LYS A 193 -7.75 -14.56 -8.01
N ARG A 194 -9.06 -14.51 -8.35
CA ARG A 194 -10.11 -13.95 -7.46
C ARG A 194 -10.20 -14.67 -6.10
N ARG A 195 -9.81 -15.96 -6.05
CA ARG A 195 -9.85 -16.78 -4.82
C ARG A 195 -8.68 -16.53 -3.86
N MET A 196 -7.57 -15.99 -4.35
CA MET A 196 -6.32 -15.88 -3.58
C MET A 196 -6.32 -14.70 -2.59
N TRP A 197 -7.05 -13.63 -2.90
CA TRP A 197 -7.12 -12.42 -2.07
C TRP A 197 -7.98 -12.58 -0.80
N ARG A 198 -8.98 -13.48 -0.80
CA ARG A 198 -9.79 -13.75 0.40
C ARG A 198 -9.00 -14.38 1.54
N ASN A 199 -7.91 -15.08 1.25
CA ASN A 199 -7.11 -15.77 2.27
C ASN A 199 -6.06 -14.88 2.95
N ILE A 200 -5.93 -13.61 2.55
CA ILE A 200 -5.05 -12.63 3.21
C ILE A 200 -5.79 -11.89 4.34
N LEU A 201 -7.14 -11.97 4.36
CA LEU A 201 -8.01 -11.24 5.28
C LEU A 201 -8.68 -12.11 6.36
N ASN A 202 -8.25 -13.38 6.51
CA ASN A 202 -8.69 -14.30 7.56
C ASN A 202 -7.50 -14.81 8.38
#